data_AF-A0A8S0R5E6-F1
#
_entry.id   AF-A0A8S0R5E6-F1
#
_cell.length_a   1.000
_cell.length_b   1.000
_cell.length_c   1.000
_cell.angle_alpha   90.00
_cell.angle_beta   90.00
_cell.angle_gamma   90.00
#
_symmetry.space_group_name_H-M   'P 1'
#
loop_
_entity.id
_entity.type
_entity.pdbx_description
1 polymer ?
#
loop_
_entity_poly.entity_id
_entity_poly.type
_entity_poly.pdbx_seq_one_letter_code
_entity_poly.pdbx_strand_id
1 'polypeptide(L)'
;MKPELVFTLLFSFISTWKLVSLEAKVFVVLMEDDPVVMMSLRNDENIAFYKERMTREHDIFLESLLEKGSYIKLYSYTHLLNGFAIYSKDKKVKFYRVSVSDR
;
A
#
# COMPACT_ATOMS: atom_id res chain seq x y z
N MET A 1 46.75 -9.56 -10.89
CA MET A 1 45.45 -9.19 -11.50
C MET A 1 45.52 -7.72 -11.87
N LYS A 2 45.08 -7.30 -13.07
CA LYS A 2 45.23 -5.91 -13.52
C LYS A 2 44.33 -4.98 -12.67
N PRO A 3 44.82 -3.85 -12.14
CA PRO A 3 44.06 -2.98 -11.26
C PRO A 3 42.78 -2.43 -11.91
N GLU A 4 42.82 -2.10 -13.20
CA GLU A 4 41.65 -1.67 -13.99
C GLU A 4 40.48 -2.69 -13.97
N LEU A 5 40.79 -3.98 -13.93
CA LEU A 5 39.80 -5.05 -13.88
C LEU A 5 39.10 -5.10 -12.52
N VAL A 6 39.83 -4.81 -11.44
CA VAL A 6 39.29 -4.76 -10.07
C VAL A 6 38.30 -3.59 -9.94
N PHE A 7 38.66 -2.41 -10.45
CA PHE A 7 37.77 -1.24 -10.44
C PHE A 7 36.49 -1.48 -11.25
N THR A 8 36.60 -2.12 -12.42
CA THR A 8 35.45 -2.44 -13.27
C THR A 8 34.50 -3.42 -12.58
N LEU A 9 35.05 -4.45 -11.93
CA LEU A 9 34.27 -5.40 -11.11
C LEU A 9 33.55 -4.71 -9.95
N LEU A 10 34.24 -3.80 -9.25
CA LEU A 10 33.66 -3.07 -8.13
C LEU A 10 32.50 -2.15 -8.59
N PHE A 11 32.66 -1.45 -9.71
CA PHE A 11 31.63 -0.57 -10.27
C PHE A 11 30.40 -1.34 -10.77
N SER A 12 30.63 -2.50 -11.40
CA SER A 12 29.58 -3.46 -11.76
C SER A 12 28.82 -3.94 -10.53
N PHE A 13 29.54 -4.27 -9.46
CA PHE A 13 28.95 -4.76 -8.23
C PHE A 13 28.10 -3.69 -7.51
N ILE A 14 28.58 -2.45 -7.45
CA ILE A 14 27.82 -1.32 -6.86
C ILE A 14 26.58 -1.00 -7.68
N SER A 15 26.68 -1.01 -9.02
CA SER A 15 25.56 -0.69 -9.91
C SER A 15 24.47 -1.77 -9.89
N THR A 16 24.85 -3.04 -9.83
CA THR A 16 23.90 -4.16 -9.65
C THR A 16 23.22 -4.12 -8.29
N TRP A 17 23.95 -3.81 -7.21
CA TRP A 17 23.36 -3.62 -5.88
C TRP A 17 22.38 -2.45 -5.83
N LYS A 18 22.65 -1.34 -6.52
CA LYS A 18 21.72 -0.20 -6.59
C LYS A 18 20.41 -0.54 -7.32
N LEU A 19 20.47 -1.42 -8.33
CA LEU A 19 19.30 -1.93 -9.04
C LEU A 19 18.45 -2.84 -8.13
N VAL A 20 19.10 -3.66 -7.31
CA VAL A 20 18.43 -4.54 -6.33
C VAL A 20 17.82 -3.76 -5.17
N SER A 21 18.47 -2.67 -4.74
CA SER A 21 18.03 -1.81 -3.64
C SER A 21 16.94 -0.81 -4.03
N LEU A 22 16.10 -1.15 -5.00
CA LEU A 22 14.85 -0.46 -5.32
C LEU A 22 13.93 -0.57 -4.09
N GLU A 23 14.06 0.40 -3.19
CA GLU A 23 13.42 0.50 -1.88
C GLU A 23 11.89 0.39 -2.04
N ALA A 24 11.35 -0.81 -1.83
CA ALA A 24 9.92 -1.07 -1.97
C ALA A 24 9.18 -0.40 -0.80
N LYS A 25 8.59 0.78 -1.05
CA LYS A 25 7.80 1.53 -0.06
C LYS A 25 6.36 1.06 -0.10
N VAL A 26 6.11 -0.09 0.52
CA VAL A 26 4.77 -0.62 0.73
C VAL A 26 4.22 -0.11 2.05
N PHE A 27 3.04 0.47 2.00
CA PHE A 27 2.32 0.96 3.16
C PHE A 27 0.97 0.27 3.27
N VAL A 28 0.56 -0.05 4.50
CA VAL A 28 -0.78 -0.52 4.81
C VAL A 28 -1.52 0.61 5.53
N VAL A 29 -2.64 1.00 4.97
CA VAL A 29 -3.56 1.98 5.56
C VAL A 29 -4.68 1.20 6.23
N LEU A 30 -4.87 1.43 7.53
CA LEU A 30 -5.96 0.85 8.31
C LEU A 30 -7.06 1.90 8.49
N MET A 31 -8.31 1.49 8.29
CA MET A 31 -9.49 2.34 8.43
C MET A 31 -10.31 1.90 9.65
N GLU A 32 -11.06 2.83 10.25
CA GLU A 32 -11.74 2.61 11.54
C GLU A 32 -13.00 1.74 11.43
N ASP A 33 -13.67 1.65 10.27
CA ASP A 33 -14.92 0.87 10.16
C ASP A 33 -14.68 -0.64 10.32
N ASP A 34 -15.68 -1.35 10.84
CA ASP A 34 -15.56 -2.78 11.16
C ASP A 34 -15.37 -3.68 9.91
N PRO A 35 -14.47 -4.69 9.99
CA PRO A 35 -14.20 -5.61 8.87
C PRO A 35 -15.33 -6.63 8.62
N VAL A 36 -15.36 -7.22 7.42
CA VAL A 36 -16.39 -8.20 6.98
C VAL A 36 -16.58 -9.35 7.96
N VAL A 37 -15.53 -9.82 8.65
CA VAL A 37 -15.64 -10.91 9.64
C VAL A 37 -16.62 -10.58 10.77
N MET A 38 -16.81 -9.31 11.11
CA MET A 38 -17.82 -8.90 12.08
C MET A 38 -19.25 -8.96 11.50
N MET A 39 -19.38 -8.89 10.17
CA MET A 39 -20.66 -8.89 9.45
C MET A 39 -21.07 -10.29 8.95
N SER A 40 -20.13 -11.19 8.66
CA SER A 40 -20.42 -12.59 8.31
C SER A 40 -21.03 -13.38 9.48
N LEU A 41 -20.93 -12.87 10.72
CA LEU A 41 -21.67 -13.41 11.85
C LEU A 41 -23.19 -13.14 11.76
N ARG A 42 -23.62 -12.19 10.92
CA ARG A 42 -24.99 -11.65 10.88
C ARG A 42 -25.81 -12.10 9.66
N ASN A 43 -25.23 -12.22 8.45
CA ASN A 43 -25.89 -12.86 7.30
C ASN A 43 -24.93 -13.04 6.10
N ASP A 44 -24.89 -14.22 5.48
CA ASP A 44 -23.96 -14.54 4.36
C ASP A 44 -24.33 -13.83 3.03
N GLU A 45 -25.62 -13.52 2.85
CA GLU A 45 -26.20 -12.98 1.61
C GLU A 45 -25.63 -11.60 1.23
N ASN A 46 -25.11 -10.86 2.21
CA ASN A 46 -24.64 -9.47 2.03
C ASN A 46 -23.12 -9.32 1.98
N ILE A 47 -22.37 -10.43 2.06
CA ILE A 47 -20.90 -10.39 2.15
C ILE A 47 -20.27 -9.79 0.89
N ALA A 48 -20.75 -10.18 -0.30
CA ALA A 48 -20.20 -9.68 -1.57
C ALA A 48 -20.45 -8.16 -1.72
N PHE A 49 -21.67 -7.72 -1.46
CA PHE A 49 -22.05 -6.31 -1.49
C PHE A 49 -21.24 -5.48 -0.49
N TYR A 50 -21.03 -6.01 0.73
CA TYR A 50 -20.25 -5.31 1.75
C TYR A 50 -18.77 -5.17 1.35
N LYS A 51 -18.15 -6.22 0.79
CA LYS A 51 -16.77 -6.15 0.28
C LYS A 51 -16.62 -5.15 -0.86
N GLU A 52 -17.60 -5.10 -1.77
CA GLU A 52 -17.62 -4.13 -2.86
C GLU A 52 -17.70 -2.70 -2.31
N ARG A 53 -18.61 -2.46 -1.35
CA ARG A 53 -18.71 -1.18 -0.66
C ARG A 53 -17.39 -0.77 -0.01
N MET A 54 -16.79 -1.64 0.81
CA MET A 54 -15.51 -1.36 1.47
C MET A 54 -14.40 -1.07 0.45
N THR A 55 -14.34 -1.83 -0.64
CA THR A 55 -13.34 -1.61 -1.69
C THR A 55 -13.49 -0.23 -2.33
N ARG A 56 -14.73 0.22 -2.56
CA ARG A 56 -15.02 1.58 -3.05
C ARG A 56 -14.62 2.64 -2.04
N GLU A 57 -14.93 2.47 -0.75
CA GLU A 57 -14.50 3.41 0.29
C GLU A 57 -12.97 3.52 0.36
N HIS A 58 -12.25 2.41 0.23
CA HIS A 58 -10.78 2.44 0.13
C HIS A 58 -10.29 3.27 -1.06
N ASP A 59 -10.93 3.12 -2.23
CA ASP A 59 -10.56 3.88 -3.44
C ASP A 59 -10.81 5.38 -3.24
N ILE A 60 -11.98 5.75 -2.72
CA ILE A 60 -12.34 7.15 -2.41
C ILE A 60 -11.34 7.75 -1.42
N PHE A 61 -11.05 7.04 -0.32
CA PHE A 61 -10.12 7.52 0.69
C PHE A 61 -8.71 7.70 0.11
N LEU A 62 -8.23 6.72 -0.67
CA LEU A 62 -6.92 6.77 -1.31
C LEU A 62 -6.79 7.94 -2.29
N GLU A 63 -7.80 8.16 -3.14
CA GLU A 63 -7.84 9.28 -4.08
C GLU A 63 -7.94 10.65 -3.37
N SER A 64 -8.55 10.70 -2.19
CA SER A 64 -8.58 11.91 -1.36
C SER A 64 -7.23 12.23 -0.70
N LEU A 65 -6.41 11.21 -0.46
CA LEU A 65 -5.17 11.33 0.30
C LEU A 65 -3.95 11.59 -0.59
N LEU A 66 -3.90 10.95 -1.77
CA LEU A 66 -2.72 10.95 -2.64
C LEU A 66 -3.08 11.32 -4.08
N GLU A 67 -2.19 12.06 -4.73
CA GLU A 67 -2.34 12.40 -6.13
C GLU A 67 -2.29 11.15 -7.02
N LYS A 68 -3.20 11.06 -8.00
CA LYS A 68 -3.25 9.94 -8.93
C LYS A 68 -1.92 9.76 -9.65
N GLY A 69 -1.38 8.54 -9.61
CA GLY A 69 -0.09 8.21 -10.24
C GLY A 69 1.12 8.24 -9.29
N SER A 70 1.01 8.87 -8.11
CA SER A 70 2.02 8.82 -7.04
C SER A 70 2.07 7.48 -6.29
N TYR A 71 1.05 6.65 -6.49
CA TYR A 71 0.89 5.33 -5.86
C TYR A 71 0.44 4.26 -6.86
N ILE A 72 0.58 3.01 -6.44
CA ILE A 72 -0.07 1.84 -7.01
C ILE A 72 -0.82 1.16 -5.86
N LYS A 73 -2.15 1.05 -5.98
CA LYS A 73 -2.92 0.24 -5.04
C LYS A 73 -2.61 -1.23 -5.30
N LEU A 74 -2.15 -1.93 -4.27
CA LEU A 74 -1.78 -3.34 -4.35
C LEU A 74 -2.94 -4.24 -3.99
N TYR A 75 -3.68 -3.90 -2.93
CA TYR A 75 -4.74 -4.75 -2.39
C TYR A 75 -5.73 -3.99 -1.49
N SER A 76 -6.99 -4.46 -1.45
CA SER A 76 -8.02 -4.04 -0.48
C SER A 76 -8.26 -5.15 0.54
N TYR A 77 -7.95 -4.91 1.80
CA TYR A 77 -8.32 -5.79 2.90
C TYR A 77 -9.75 -5.49 3.32
N THR A 78 -10.64 -6.45 3.11
CA THR A 78 -12.05 -6.32 3.51
C THR A 78 -12.43 -7.36 4.55
N HIS A 79 -11.70 -8.48 4.61
CA HIS A 79 -12.04 -9.65 5.39
C HIS A 79 -11.74 -9.52 6.88
N LEU A 80 -10.45 -9.60 7.24
CA LEU A 80 -9.99 -9.63 8.64
C LEU A 80 -9.75 -8.25 9.23
N LEU A 81 -9.49 -7.28 8.37
CA LEU A 81 -9.23 -5.88 8.72
C LEU A 81 -9.76 -5.00 7.59
N ASN A 82 -10.17 -3.79 7.94
CA ASN A 82 -10.60 -2.75 7.02
C ASN A 82 -9.41 -1.87 6.66
N GLY A 83 -9.07 -1.80 5.37
CA GLY A 83 -7.91 -1.05 4.92
C GLY A 83 -7.36 -1.51 3.58
N PHE A 84 -6.25 -0.94 3.16
CA PHE A 84 -5.65 -1.25 1.86
C PHE A 84 -4.14 -1.08 1.85
N ALA A 85 -3.47 -1.81 0.96
CA ALA A 85 -2.03 -1.72 0.75
C ALA A 85 -1.72 -0.89 -0.51
N ILE A 86 -0.73 -0.03 -0.42
CA ILE A 86 -0.20 0.73 -1.56
C ILE A 86 1.31 0.56 -1.67
N TYR A 87 1.80 0.57 -2.89
CA TYR A 87 3.18 0.90 -3.20
C TYR A 87 3.25 2.39 -3.54
N SER A 88 4.10 3.14 -2.84
CA SER A 88 4.35 4.52 -3.22
C SER A 88 5.55 4.63 -4.14
N LYS A 89 5.35 5.35 -5.25
CA LYS A 89 6.42 5.74 -6.16
C LYS A 89 7.22 6.93 -5.61
N ASP A 90 6.63 7.68 -4.69
CA ASP A 90 7.26 8.85 -4.11
C ASP A 90 8.11 8.52 -2.90
N LYS A 91 9.27 9.17 -2.81
CA LYS A 91 10.19 8.95 -1.69
C LYS A 91 9.65 9.48 -0.36
N LYS A 92 8.66 10.36 -0.39
CA LYS A 92 8.11 11.09 0.76
C LYS A 92 6.58 10.93 0.82
N VAL A 93 6.10 9.77 1.23
CA VAL A 93 4.69 9.68 1.63
C VAL A 93 4.58 10.24 3.04
N LYS A 94 3.76 11.28 3.20
CA LYS A 94 3.37 11.79 4.50
C LYS A 94 1.95 11.32 4.77
N PHE A 95 1.83 10.30 5.61
CA PHE A 95 0.54 9.93 6.17
C PHE A 95 0.26 10.87 7.33
N TYR A 96 -0.79 11.68 7.24
CA TYR A 96 -1.34 12.37 8.39
C TYR A 96 -2.34 11.42 9.05
N ARG A 97 -2.35 11.36 10.39
CA ARG A 97 -3.40 10.65 11.11
C ARG A 97 -4.69 11.44 10.91
N VAL A 98 -5.50 11.03 9.94
CA VAL A 98 -6.84 11.58 9.74
C VAL A 98 -7.72 10.93 10.81
N SER A 99 -7.73 11.49 12.01
CA SER A 99 -8.79 11.21 12.98
C SER A 99 -10.02 11.96 12.48
N VAL A 100 -11.01 11.21 11.99
CA VAL A 100 -12.31 11.79 11.69
C VAL A 100 -12.88 12.26 13.03
N SER A 101 -12.94 13.57 13.21
CA SER A 101 -13.64 14.18 14.35
C SER A 101 -15.11 13.87 14.20
N ASP A 102 -15.67 13.19 15.20
CA ASP A 102 -17.11 12.94 15.38
C ASP A 102 -17.90 14.20 15.00
N ARG A 103 -18.85 14.03 14.07
CA ARG A 103 -19.96 14.95 13.84
C ARG A 103 -21.26 14.18 13.90
#